data_AF-A0A4U9HF46-F1
#
_entry.id   AF-A0A4U9HF46-F1
#
_cell.length_a   1.000
_cell.length_b   1.000
_cell.length_c   1.000
_cell.angle_alpha   90.00
_cell.angle_beta   90.00
_cell.angle_gamma   90.00
#
_symmetry.space_group_name_H-M   'P 1'
#
loop_
_entity.id
_entity.type
_entity.pdbx_description
1 polymer ?
#
loop_
_entity_poly.entity_id
_entity_poly.type
_entity_poly.pdbx_seq_one_letter_code
_entity_poly.pdbx_strand_id
1 'polypeptide(L)'
;MHNIGHAARIIAYNDADVMLAGGAEKASTPLGVGGFGAARALSTRNDDPQAASRPWDKDRDGFVLGDGAGMMVLEEYEHAKKRGAKIYAEVVGFGMSSDAYHMTSPPENGAGAALAMANALSDAGLNAGQIDYINAHGTSTRQATKPRQRR
;
A
#
# COMPACT_ATOMS: atom_id res chain seq x y z
N MET A 1 -2.43 -2.34 -4.35
CA MET A 1 -3.50 -2.46 -3.33
C MET A 1 -4.88 -2.43 -3.95
N HIS A 2 -5.32 -1.34 -4.60
CA HIS A 2 -6.69 -1.24 -5.13
C HIS A 2 -7.11 -2.37 -6.07
N ASN A 3 -6.24 -2.79 -7.00
CA ASN A 3 -6.56 -3.89 -7.93
C ASN A 3 -6.97 -5.18 -7.20
N ILE A 4 -6.29 -5.51 -6.10
CA ILE A 4 -6.57 -6.69 -5.27
C ILE A 4 -7.90 -6.51 -4.52
N GLY A 5 -8.10 -5.33 -3.91
CA GLY A 5 -9.35 -5.00 -3.22
C GLY A 5 -10.58 -5.05 -4.14
N HIS A 6 -10.47 -4.51 -5.35
CA HIS A 6 -11.54 -4.59 -6.35
C HIS A 6 -11.76 -6.02 -6.85
N ALA A 7 -10.71 -6.82 -7.06
CA ALA A 7 -10.86 -8.23 -7.40
C ALA A 7 -11.59 -9.01 -6.32
N ALA A 8 -11.29 -8.75 -5.04
CA ALA A 8 -12.03 -9.34 -3.92
C ALA A 8 -13.51 -8.91 -3.91
N ARG A 9 -13.82 -7.65 -4.23
CA ARG A 9 -15.22 -7.19 -4.39
C ARG A 9 -15.93 -7.90 -5.53
N ILE A 10 -15.31 -8.02 -6.70
CA ILE A 10 -15.89 -8.73 -7.86
C ILE A 10 -16.25 -10.17 -7.46
N ILE A 11 -15.36 -10.87 -6.75
CA ILE A 11 -15.63 -12.23 -6.25
C ILE A 11 -16.76 -12.22 -5.21
N ALA A 12 -16.72 -11.31 -4.23
CA ALA A 12 -17.74 -11.22 -3.18
C ALA A 12 -19.14 -10.88 -3.74
N TYR A 13 -19.22 -10.20 -4.87
CA TYR A 13 -20.46 -9.90 -5.59
C TYR A 13 -20.91 -11.03 -6.54
N ASN A 14 -20.16 -12.14 -6.60
CA ASN A 14 -20.38 -13.28 -7.50
C ASN A 14 -20.27 -12.94 -9.00
N ASP A 15 -19.53 -11.89 -9.35
CA ASP A 15 -19.25 -11.54 -10.75
C ASP A 15 -18.14 -12.41 -11.34
N ALA A 16 -17.31 -13.04 -10.51
CA ALA A 16 -16.31 -14.03 -10.89
C ALA A 16 -15.98 -14.99 -9.74
N ASP A 17 -15.62 -16.24 -10.05
CA ASP A 17 -15.16 -17.20 -9.03
C ASP A 17 -13.65 -17.07 -8.74
N VAL A 18 -12.86 -16.63 -9.72
CA VAL A 18 -11.40 -16.54 -9.67
C VAL A 18 -10.92 -15.27 -10.35
N MET A 19 -9.97 -14.57 -9.75
CA MET A 19 -9.35 -13.36 -10.30
C MET A 19 -7.82 -13.41 -10.14
N LEU A 20 -7.08 -13.07 -11.19
CA LEU A 20 -5.65 -12.76 -11.09
C LEU A 20 -5.49 -11.24 -10.94
N ALA A 21 -4.99 -10.79 -9.79
CA ALA A 21 -4.89 -9.36 -9.47
C ALA A 21 -3.55 -9.00 -8.83
N GLY A 22 -3.10 -7.78 -9.08
CA GLY A 22 -1.81 -7.32 -8.59
C GLY A 22 -1.38 -5.99 -9.21
N GLY A 23 -0.08 -5.77 -9.30
CA GLY A 23 0.50 -4.60 -9.93
C GLY A 23 1.92 -4.85 -10.40
N ALA A 24 2.33 -4.12 -11.42
CA ALA A 24 3.69 -4.13 -11.95
C ALA A 24 4.11 -2.69 -12.25
N GLU A 25 5.37 -2.38 -12.03
CA GLU A 25 5.93 -1.06 -12.28
C GLU A 25 7.38 -1.18 -12.78
N LYS A 26 7.72 -0.36 -13.77
CA LYS A 26 9.08 -0.17 -14.26
C LYS A 26 9.27 1.32 -14.54
N ALA A 27 9.64 2.05 -13.50
CA ALA A 27 9.74 3.51 -13.54
C ALA A 27 11.20 4.01 -13.51
N SER A 28 12.19 3.12 -13.38
CA SER A 28 13.64 3.42 -13.45
C SER A 28 14.13 3.87 -14.85
N THR A 29 13.32 4.59 -15.60
CA THR A 29 13.70 5.21 -16.87
C THR A 29 14.31 6.59 -16.60
N PRO A 30 15.10 7.16 -17.54
CA PRO A 30 15.58 8.54 -17.41
C PRO A 30 14.46 9.54 -17.15
N LEU A 31 13.28 9.34 -17.76
CA LEU A 31 12.11 10.17 -17.54
C LEU A 31 11.56 10.04 -16.11
N GLY A 32 11.41 8.82 -15.61
CA GLY A 32 10.90 8.59 -14.26
C GLY A 32 11.84 9.12 -13.18
N VAL A 33 13.15 8.83 -13.30
CA VAL A 33 14.17 9.34 -12.38
C VAL A 33 14.25 10.87 -12.46
N GLY A 34 14.24 11.44 -13.67
CA GLY A 34 14.26 12.89 -13.87
C GLY A 34 13.03 13.59 -13.28
N GLY A 35 11.84 13.02 -13.48
CA GLY A 35 10.57 13.56 -12.96
C GLY A 35 10.52 13.55 -11.44
N PHE A 36 10.81 12.42 -10.80
CA PHE A 36 10.82 12.35 -9.33
C PHE A 36 11.98 13.13 -8.71
N GLY A 37 13.12 13.22 -9.41
CA GLY A 37 14.25 14.08 -9.03
C GLY A 37 13.87 15.56 -9.05
N ALA A 38 13.18 16.03 -10.10
CA ALA A 38 12.69 17.40 -10.20
C ALA A 38 11.68 17.74 -9.10
N ALA A 39 10.84 16.78 -8.72
CA ALA A 39 9.91 16.91 -7.59
C ALA A 39 10.58 16.81 -6.20
N ARG A 40 11.90 16.56 -6.15
CA ARG A 40 12.68 16.31 -4.91
C ARG A 40 12.08 15.20 -4.04
N ALA A 41 11.57 14.14 -4.68
CA ALA A 41 10.94 13.02 -4.00
C ALA A 41 11.92 11.85 -3.75
N LEU A 42 12.97 11.74 -4.56
CA LEU A 42 14.01 10.71 -4.44
C LEU A 42 15.04 11.07 -3.37
N SER A 43 15.56 10.05 -2.68
CA SER A 43 16.78 10.19 -1.87
C SER A 43 17.95 10.61 -2.76
N THR A 44 18.85 11.44 -2.24
CA THR A 44 20.09 11.86 -2.93
C THR A 44 21.35 11.30 -2.27
N ARG A 45 21.20 10.34 -1.35
CA ARG A 45 22.28 9.60 -0.68
C ARG A 45 22.96 8.59 -1.61
N ASN A 46 23.67 9.11 -2.61
CA ASN A 46 24.38 8.32 -3.61
C ASN A 46 25.70 7.73 -3.07
N ASP A 47 26.23 8.28 -1.99
CA ASP A 47 27.44 7.85 -1.29
C ASP A 47 27.24 6.58 -0.45
N ASP A 48 26.01 6.35 0.03
CA ASP A 48 25.60 5.15 0.77
C ASP A 48 24.21 4.65 0.33
N PRO A 49 24.10 4.06 -0.87
CA PRO A 49 22.83 3.70 -1.47
C PRO A 49 22.12 2.55 -0.72
N GLN A 50 22.86 1.66 -0.07
CA GLN A 50 22.28 0.54 0.69
C GLN A 50 21.49 1.01 1.90
N ALA A 51 21.88 2.14 2.49
CA ALA A 51 21.17 2.72 3.61
C ALA A 51 20.17 3.83 3.20
N ALA A 52 20.01 4.16 1.91
CA ALA A 52 19.21 5.32 1.48
C ALA A 52 17.72 5.20 1.84
N SER A 53 17.12 4.02 1.68
CA SER A 53 15.71 3.80 2.07
C SER A 53 15.62 3.52 3.57
N ARG A 54 15.16 4.51 4.35
CA ARG A 54 15.13 4.47 5.81
C ARG A 54 13.85 5.09 6.38
N PRO A 55 12.69 4.43 6.24
CA PRO A 55 11.41 4.94 6.72
C PRO A 55 11.46 5.33 8.21
N TRP A 56 10.86 6.46 8.56
CA TRP A 56 10.83 7.08 9.91
C TRP A 56 12.17 7.49 10.52
N ASP A 57 13.31 7.15 9.91
CA ASP A 57 14.62 7.60 10.37
C ASP A 57 14.74 9.13 10.28
N LYS A 58 15.38 9.76 11.28
CA LYS A 58 15.50 11.23 11.35
C LYS A 58 16.23 11.82 10.14
N ASP A 59 17.15 11.07 9.54
CA ASP A 59 18.02 11.50 8.45
C ASP A 59 17.51 11.04 7.07
N ARG A 60 16.25 10.61 6.98
CA ARG A 60 15.57 10.28 5.72
C ARG A 60 15.36 11.52 4.86
N ASP A 61 15.58 11.36 3.55
CA ASP A 61 15.61 12.47 2.58
C ASP A 61 14.76 12.23 1.33
N GLY A 62 14.16 11.05 1.18
CA GLY A 62 13.31 10.71 0.05
C GLY A 62 13.10 9.20 -0.06
N PHE A 63 12.32 8.78 -1.04
CA PHE A 63 12.17 7.36 -1.35
C PHE A 63 13.27 6.87 -2.28
N VAL A 64 13.53 5.57 -2.29
CA VAL A 64 14.39 4.91 -3.29
C VAL A 64 13.50 4.26 -4.33
N LEU A 65 13.68 4.63 -5.60
CA LEU A 65 12.87 4.09 -6.69
C LEU A 65 13.21 2.61 -6.91
N GLY A 66 12.18 1.77 -6.95
CA GLY A 66 12.29 0.35 -7.25
C GLY A 66 11.37 -0.05 -8.39
N ASP A 67 11.75 -1.11 -9.10
CA ASP A 67 10.92 -1.76 -10.12
C ASP A 67 10.52 -3.15 -9.64
N GLY A 68 9.39 -3.65 -10.13
CA GLY A 68 8.96 -5.01 -9.81
C GLY A 68 7.51 -5.28 -10.15
N ALA A 69 7.07 -6.49 -9.84
CA ALA A 69 5.68 -6.90 -9.97
C ALA A 69 5.29 -7.85 -8.84
N GLY A 70 4.01 -7.83 -8.48
CA GLY A 70 3.41 -8.74 -7.52
C GLY A 70 2.00 -9.09 -7.98
N MET A 71 1.71 -10.39 -8.07
CA MET A 71 0.42 -10.92 -8.50
C MET A 71 -0.10 -11.94 -7.49
N MET A 72 -1.41 -11.97 -7.31
CA MET A 72 -2.12 -12.92 -6.47
C MET A 72 -3.29 -13.53 -7.24
N VAL A 73 -3.53 -14.81 -6.99
CA VAL A 73 -4.79 -15.46 -7.39
C VAL A 73 -5.74 -15.34 -6.21
N LEU A 74 -6.84 -14.63 -6.42
CA LEU A 74 -7.97 -14.57 -5.51
C LEU A 74 -9.05 -15.51 -6.02
N GLU A 75 -9.77 -16.13 -5.11
CA GLU A 75 -10.76 -17.15 -5.44
C GLU A 75 -11.85 -17.19 -4.37
N GLU A 76 -13.08 -17.50 -4.78
CA GLU A 76 -14.19 -17.75 -3.88
C GLU A 76 -13.85 -18.93 -2.96
N TYR A 77 -14.18 -18.80 -1.68
CA TYR A 77 -13.69 -19.70 -0.63
C TYR A 77 -14.15 -21.14 -0.81
N GLU A 78 -15.43 -21.37 -1.09
CA GLU A 78 -15.97 -22.72 -1.28
C GLU A 78 -15.51 -23.34 -2.60
N HIS A 79 -15.36 -22.54 -3.66
CA HIS A 79 -14.75 -22.92 -4.92
C HIS A 79 -13.31 -23.42 -4.72
N ALA A 80 -12.49 -22.64 -4.00
CA ALA A 80 -11.12 -23.01 -3.63
C ALA A 80 -11.07 -24.31 -2.81
N LYS A 81 -11.94 -24.45 -1.80
CA LYS A 81 -12.03 -25.65 -0.96
C LYS A 81 -12.43 -26.89 -1.74
N LYS A 82 -13.44 -26.78 -2.62
CA LYS A 82 -13.95 -27.90 -3.42
C LYS A 82 -12.85 -28.55 -4.27
N ARG A 83 -11.92 -27.76 -4.80
CA ARG A 83 -10.78 -28.27 -5.58
C ARG A 83 -9.52 -28.56 -4.74
N GLY A 84 -9.59 -28.44 -3.42
CA GLY A 84 -8.45 -28.68 -2.53
C GLY A 84 -7.30 -27.69 -2.71
N ALA A 85 -7.61 -26.43 -3.02
CA ALA A 85 -6.59 -25.40 -3.19
C ALA A 85 -5.83 -25.12 -1.88
N LYS A 86 -4.54 -24.81 -1.98
CA LYS A 86 -3.79 -24.28 -0.84
C LYS A 86 -4.21 -22.84 -0.57
N ILE A 87 -4.80 -22.60 0.60
CA ILE A 87 -5.23 -21.27 1.05
C ILE A 87 -4.11 -20.66 1.91
N TYR A 88 -3.60 -19.50 1.50
CA TYR A 88 -2.53 -18.79 2.21
C TYR A 88 -3.07 -17.82 3.26
N ALA A 89 -4.13 -17.08 2.90
CA ALA A 89 -4.79 -16.08 3.71
C ALA A 89 -6.17 -15.79 3.12
N GLU A 90 -6.99 -15.04 3.85
CA GLU A 90 -8.29 -14.55 3.41
C GLU A 90 -8.27 -13.02 3.32
N VAL A 91 -8.87 -12.47 2.26
CA VAL A 91 -9.07 -11.02 2.13
C VAL A 91 -10.40 -10.67 2.79
N VAL A 92 -10.33 -10.25 4.05
CA VAL A 92 -11.54 -10.01 4.86
C VAL A 92 -12.08 -8.59 4.76
N GLY A 93 -11.28 -7.61 4.31
CA GLY A 93 -11.77 -6.23 4.17
C GLY A 93 -10.92 -5.35 3.27
N PHE A 94 -11.58 -4.37 2.65
CA PHE A 94 -10.97 -3.38 1.79
C PHE A 94 -11.60 -1.99 1.98
N GLY A 95 -10.75 -1.00 2.27
CA GLY A 95 -11.14 0.38 2.49
C GLY A 95 -10.33 1.36 1.62
N MET A 96 -11.00 2.42 1.18
CA MET A 96 -10.39 3.53 0.45
C MET A 96 -10.90 4.86 1.01
N SER A 97 -10.13 5.91 0.77
CA SER A 97 -10.51 7.30 1.02
C SER A 97 -9.71 8.22 0.09
N SER A 98 -10.06 9.50 0.06
CA SER A 98 -9.26 10.56 -0.55
C SER A 98 -8.99 11.63 0.49
N ASP A 99 -7.78 12.18 0.48
CA ASP A 99 -7.43 13.31 1.35
C ASP A 99 -8.13 14.61 0.92
N ALA A 100 -8.48 14.74 -0.37
CA ALA A 100 -9.06 15.96 -0.96
C ALA A 100 -8.32 17.26 -0.54
N TYR A 101 -6.99 17.19 -0.42
CA TYR A 101 -6.17 18.22 0.22
C TYR A 101 -5.11 18.82 -0.72
N HIS A 102 -4.10 18.02 -1.10
CA HIS A 102 -3.03 18.43 -2.00
C HIS A 102 -2.70 17.29 -2.95
N MET A 103 -2.20 17.61 -4.15
CA MET A 103 -1.97 16.62 -5.21
C MET A 103 -0.93 15.55 -4.83
N THR A 104 0.11 15.93 -4.08
CA THR A 104 1.25 15.05 -3.78
C THR A 104 1.60 14.99 -2.29
N SER A 105 1.00 15.85 -1.46
CA SER A 105 1.36 15.99 -0.06
C SER A 105 0.20 15.51 0.81
N PRO A 106 0.40 14.59 1.75
CA PRO A 106 -0.65 14.17 2.66
C PRO A 106 -0.96 15.29 3.68
N PRO A 107 -2.19 15.35 4.22
CA PRO A 107 -2.51 16.25 5.32
C PRO A 107 -1.74 15.85 6.57
N GLU A 108 -1.31 16.83 7.37
CA GLU A 108 -0.42 16.58 8.51
C GLU A 108 -1.02 15.67 9.59
N ASN A 109 -2.35 15.66 9.71
CA ASN A 109 -3.09 14.85 10.67
C ASN A 109 -3.33 13.41 10.18
N GLY A 110 -3.00 13.08 8.92
CA GLY A 110 -3.20 11.75 8.34
C GLY A 110 -4.67 11.31 8.27
N ALA A 111 -5.62 12.25 8.21
CA ALA A 111 -7.05 11.94 8.33
C ALA A 111 -7.57 10.99 7.26
N GLY A 112 -7.15 11.12 5.99
CA GLY A 112 -7.56 10.20 4.94
C GLY A 112 -7.02 8.80 5.18
N ALA A 113 -5.72 8.64 5.45
CA ALA A 113 -5.16 7.33 5.78
C ALA A 113 -5.86 6.66 6.98
N ALA A 114 -6.20 7.44 8.03
CA ALA A 114 -6.98 6.94 9.16
C ALA A 114 -8.39 6.48 8.75
N LEU A 115 -9.07 7.23 7.87
CA LEU A 115 -10.38 6.87 7.33
C LEU A 115 -10.32 5.60 6.47
N ALA A 116 -9.31 5.46 5.59
CA ALA A 116 -9.14 4.24 4.80
C ALA A 116 -8.96 3.00 5.69
N MET A 117 -8.18 3.10 6.77
CA MET A 117 -8.02 2.02 7.74
C MET A 117 -9.33 1.71 8.48
N ALA A 118 -10.07 2.74 8.92
CA ALA A 118 -11.37 2.56 9.57
C ALA A 118 -12.39 1.88 8.63
N ASN A 119 -12.42 2.28 7.36
CA ASN A 119 -13.28 1.66 6.35
C ASN A 119 -12.91 0.19 6.13
N ALA A 120 -11.62 -0.15 6.04
CA ALA A 120 -11.16 -1.52 5.87
C ALA A 120 -11.49 -2.41 7.08
N LEU A 121 -11.33 -1.89 8.30
CA LEU A 121 -11.70 -2.57 9.54
C LEU A 121 -13.22 -2.79 9.65
N SER A 122 -14.01 -1.77 9.30
CA SER A 122 -15.47 -1.87 9.29
C SER A 122 -15.95 -2.92 8.28
N ASP A 123 -15.34 -2.95 7.09
CA ASP A 123 -15.65 -3.94 6.06
C ASP A 123 -15.30 -5.36 6.50
N ALA A 124 -14.18 -5.51 7.22
CA ALA A 124 -13.75 -6.78 7.80
C ALA A 124 -14.56 -7.21 9.04
N GLY A 125 -15.38 -6.32 9.62
CA GLY A 125 -16.02 -6.58 10.91
C GLY A 125 -15.02 -6.75 12.07
N LEU A 126 -13.84 -6.14 11.98
CA LEU A 126 -12.76 -6.26 12.96
C LEU A 126 -12.55 -4.98 13.76
N ASN A 127 -12.15 -5.13 15.01
CA ASN A 127 -11.68 -4.02 15.85
C ASN A 127 -10.17 -3.83 15.69
N ALA A 128 -9.69 -2.59 15.89
CA ALA A 128 -8.26 -2.26 15.77
C ALA A 128 -7.35 -3.09 16.70
N GLY A 129 -7.86 -3.50 17.88
CA GLY A 129 -7.12 -4.35 18.82
C GLY A 129 -6.91 -5.79 18.36
N GLN A 130 -7.54 -6.21 17.25
CA GLN A 130 -7.38 -7.53 16.63
C GLN A 130 -6.31 -7.53 15.53
N ILE A 131 -5.63 -6.40 15.29
CA ILE A 131 -4.58 -6.28 14.28
C ILE A 131 -3.23 -6.49 14.92
N ASP A 132 -2.58 -7.60 14.58
CA ASP A 132 -1.26 -7.95 15.11
C ASP A 132 -0.12 -7.25 14.37
N TYR A 133 -0.30 -7.00 13.07
CA TYR A 133 0.75 -6.50 12.19
C TYR A 133 0.22 -5.51 11.14
N ILE A 134 1.02 -4.47 10.86
CA ILE A 134 0.74 -3.48 9.82
C ILE A 134 1.97 -3.39 8.91
N ASN A 135 1.79 -3.78 7.65
CA ASN A 135 2.75 -3.44 6.59
C ASN A 135 2.49 -1.99 6.13
N ALA A 136 3.21 -1.03 6.71
CA ALA A 136 2.99 0.38 6.43
C ALA A 136 3.50 0.80 5.04
N HIS A 137 2.93 1.88 4.47
CA HIS A 137 3.36 2.40 3.17
C HIS A 137 4.82 2.90 3.19
N GLY A 138 5.25 3.57 4.28
CA GLY A 138 6.65 3.68 4.66
C GLY A 138 7.61 4.23 3.59
N THR A 139 7.28 5.30 2.87
CA THR A 139 8.08 5.72 1.69
C THR A 139 9.41 6.40 2.00
N SER A 140 9.84 6.52 3.26
CA SER A 140 11.07 7.25 3.63
C SER A 140 11.07 8.75 3.28
N THR A 141 9.94 9.30 2.85
CA THR A 141 9.76 10.75 2.66
C THR A 141 9.39 11.43 3.98
N ARG A 142 9.84 12.67 4.19
CA ARG A 142 9.61 13.40 5.45
C ARG A 142 8.13 13.59 5.77
N GLN A 143 7.32 13.86 4.74
CA GLN A 143 5.89 14.16 4.87
C GLN A 143 5.08 12.89 5.18
N ALA A 144 5.35 11.77 4.50
CA ALA A 144 4.57 10.54 4.66
C ALA A 144 4.96 9.71 5.90
N THR A 145 6.19 9.84 6.40
CA THR A 145 6.69 9.03 7.52
C THR A 145 7.04 9.87 8.74
N LYS A 146 6.13 10.76 9.17
CA LYS A 146 6.29 11.50 10.43
C LYS A 146 6.19 10.53 11.63
N PRO A 147 7.08 10.61 12.63
CA PRO A 147 6.84 9.94 13.90
C PRO A 147 5.56 10.50 14.50
N ARG A 148 4.72 9.61 15.07
CA ARG A 148 3.52 10.01 15.79
C ARG A 148 3.95 10.97 16.91
N GLN A 149 3.61 12.26 16.81
CA GLN A 149 3.70 13.14 17.97
C GLN A 149 2.67 12.62 18.97
N ARG A 150 3.15 11.97 20.05
CA ARG A 150 2.30 11.69 21.21
C ARG A 150 1.75 13.03 21.67
N ARG A 151 0.44 13.23 21.51
CA ARG A 151 -0.31 14.14 22.37
C ARG A 151 -0.69 13.36 23.61
#